data_AF-A0A498MJI7-F1
#
_entry.id   AF-A0A498MJI7-F1
#
_cell.length_a   1.000
_cell.length_b   1.000
_cell.length_c   1.000
_cell.angle_alpha   90.00
_cell.angle_beta   90.00
_cell.angle_gamma   90.00
#
_symmetry.space_group_name_H-M   'P 1'
#
loop_
_entity.id
_entity.type
_entity.pdbx_description
1 polymer ?
#
loop_
_entity_poly.entity_id
_entity_poly.type
_entity_poly.pdbx_seq_one_letter_code
_entity_poly.pdbx_strand_id
1 'polypeptide(L)'
;MGDVSADNITIEMLKEAHETVRCSPLDVINTPIIRWCQTTLPLNTSSNIHIKLENMQRTGSFKIRGVANQFAKRLKGGHFVTMSAGNYGKSFAYASCTMYKSFIEKKPVGMDAKSIASGLAPPFAGSLPYELCQKYVENIVLVTDEEIKSAVSTLYKAGLVVEPSGTAAFAAIMNEKIPDINGKNVVVILSGGNIGKDELSNFPD
;
A
#
# COMPACT_ATOMS: atom_id res chain seq x y z
N MET A 1 -1.26 -3.43 -27.17
CA MET A 1 -1.96 -3.29 -25.88
C MET A 1 -2.64 -1.94 -25.94
N GLY A 2 -3.98 -1.88 -26.02
CA GLY A 2 -4.68 -0.60 -26.09
C GLY A 2 -4.36 0.23 -24.85
N ASP A 3 -4.19 1.54 -25.01
CA ASP A 3 -3.93 2.45 -23.90
C ASP A 3 -5.07 2.34 -22.88
N VAL A 4 -4.76 1.72 -21.73
CA VAL A 4 -5.69 1.65 -20.61
C VAL A 4 -5.64 3.00 -19.92
N SER A 5 -6.62 3.86 -20.19
CA SER A 5 -6.80 5.15 -19.52
C SER A 5 -7.60 5.02 -18.23
N ALA A 6 -7.37 5.93 -17.28
CA ALA A 6 -8.15 6.03 -16.04
C ALA A 6 -9.66 6.18 -16.25
N ASP A 7 -10.10 6.77 -17.36
CA ASP A 7 -11.53 6.92 -17.68
C ASP A 7 -12.22 5.59 -17.97
N ASN A 8 -11.46 4.57 -18.35
CA ASN A 8 -11.97 3.23 -18.61
C ASN A 8 -12.08 2.38 -17.34
N ILE A 9 -11.66 2.89 -16.16
CA ILE A 9 -11.76 2.17 -14.89
C ILE A 9 -13.02 2.62 -14.15
N THR A 10 -14.03 1.76 -14.12
CA THR A 10 -15.34 2.06 -13.51
C THR A 10 -15.54 1.38 -12.15
N ILE A 11 -16.52 1.86 -11.38
CA ILE A 11 -16.90 1.23 -10.10
C ILE A 11 -17.47 -0.18 -10.32
N GLU A 12 -18.13 -0.43 -11.45
CA GLU A 12 -18.62 -1.75 -11.84
C GLU A 12 -17.45 -2.74 -12.00
N MET A 13 -16.36 -2.31 -12.63
CA MET A 13 -15.15 -3.15 -12.74
C MET A 13 -14.53 -3.47 -11.38
N LEU A 14 -14.57 -2.52 -10.43
CA LEU A 14 -14.08 -2.75 -9.07
C LEU A 14 -15.00 -3.72 -8.30
N LYS A 15 -16.31 -3.62 -8.46
CA LYS A 15 -17.29 -4.57 -7.89
C LYS A 15 -17.11 -5.97 -8.46
N GLU A 16 -16.94 -6.10 -9.78
CA GLU A 16 -16.65 -7.37 -10.44
C GLU A 16 -15.31 -7.97 -9.95
N ALA A 17 -14.27 -7.13 -9.84
CA ALA A 17 -12.99 -7.55 -9.29
C ALA A 17 -13.12 -8.00 -7.83
N HIS A 18 -13.94 -7.33 -7.02
CA HIS A 18 -14.21 -7.72 -5.64
C HIS A 18 -14.79 -9.14 -5.55
N GLU A 19 -15.85 -9.43 -6.32
CA GLU A 19 -16.47 -10.76 -6.36
C GLU A 19 -15.49 -11.82 -6.87
N THR A 20 -14.75 -11.49 -7.92
CA THR A 20 -13.72 -12.37 -8.51
C THR A 20 -12.63 -12.73 -7.50
N VAL A 21 -12.13 -11.75 -6.77
CA VAL A 21 -11.08 -11.92 -5.75
C VAL A 21 -11.61 -12.75 -4.58
N ARG A 22 -12.83 -12.48 -4.13
CA ARG A 22 -13.48 -13.21 -3.03
C ARG A 22 -13.73 -14.68 -3.36
N CYS A 23 -14.02 -15.00 -4.62
CA CYS A 23 -14.23 -16.36 -5.10
C CYS A 23 -12.95 -17.03 -5.64
N SER A 24 -11.79 -16.38 -5.51
CA SER A 24 -10.54 -16.87 -6.07
C SER A 24 -10.05 -18.13 -5.35
N PRO A 25 -9.51 -19.13 -6.08
CA PRO A 25 -8.85 -20.28 -5.46
C PRO A 25 -7.51 -19.93 -4.79
N LEU A 26 -7.07 -18.66 -4.88
CA LEU A 26 -5.86 -18.17 -4.20
C LEU A 26 -6.08 -17.82 -2.72
N ASP A 27 -7.24 -18.20 -2.15
CA ASP A 27 -7.55 -18.10 -0.71
C ASP A 27 -7.48 -16.66 -0.17
N VAL A 28 -7.86 -15.69 -1.00
CA VAL A 28 -7.82 -14.28 -0.63
C VAL A 28 -8.84 -13.99 0.48
N ILE A 29 -8.37 -13.52 1.62
CA ILE A 29 -9.24 -13.29 2.79
C ILE A 29 -9.77 -11.86 2.86
N ASN A 30 -10.90 -11.69 3.54
CA ASN A 30 -11.28 -10.40 4.09
C ASN A 30 -10.49 -10.16 5.39
N THR A 31 -9.40 -9.41 5.26
CA THR A 31 -8.49 -9.10 6.37
C THR A 31 -9.22 -8.29 7.46
N PRO A 32 -8.84 -8.43 8.74
CA PRO A 32 -9.48 -7.69 9.81
C PRO A 32 -9.31 -6.17 9.68
N ILE A 33 -10.24 -5.45 10.31
CA ILE A 33 -10.09 -4.04 10.66
C ILE A 33 -10.15 -3.94 12.17
N ILE A 34 -9.14 -3.33 12.78
CA ILE A 34 -9.07 -3.11 14.24
C ILE A 34 -9.14 -1.60 14.53
N ARG A 35 -9.74 -1.21 15.66
CA ARG A 35 -9.68 0.20 16.09
C ARG A 35 -8.36 0.46 16.81
N TRP A 36 -7.77 1.64 16.59
CA TRP A 36 -6.51 2.00 17.22
C TRP A 36 -6.59 1.96 18.76
N CYS A 37 -7.73 2.35 19.33
CA CYS A 37 -7.96 2.31 20.78
C CYS A 37 -8.01 0.90 21.37
N GLN A 38 -8.02 -0.15 20.55
CA GLN A 38 -7.90 -1.55 20.96
C GLN A 38 -6.45 -2.05 20.92
N THR A 39 -5.50 -1.14 20.69
CA THR A 39 -4.06 -1.43 20.60
C THR A 39 -3.29 -0.58 21.61
N THR A 40 -1.99 -0.84 21.76
CA THR A 40 -1.07 -0.02 22.58
C THR A 40 -0.41 1.12 21.80
N LEU A 41 -0.92 1.44 20.60
CA LEU A 41 -0.31 2.45 19.72
C LEU A 41 -0.42 3.87 20.33
N PRO A 42 0.69 4.63 20.41
CA PRO A 42 0.74 5.93 21.07
C PRO A 42 0.27 7.06 20.14
N LEU A 43 -0.94 6.95 19.58
CA LEU A 43 -1.47 7.96 18.67
C LEU A 43 -2.12 9.12 19.44
N ASN A 44 -1.60 10.33 19.22
CA ASN A 44 -2.16 11.55 19.79
C ASN A 44 -3.16 12.19 18.82
N THR A 45 -4.37 11.63 18.68
CA THR A 45 -5.40 12.21 17.83
C THR A 45 -6.80 12.04 18.41
N SER A 46 -7.66 13.01 18.11
CA SER A 46 -9.11 12.95 18.39
C SER A 46 -9.88 12.14 17.34
N SER A 47 -9.19 11.60 16.33
CA SER A 47 -9.77 10.88 15.20
C SER A 47 -10.09 9.42 15.54
N ASN A 48 -11.15 8.89 14.93
CA ASN A 48 -11.50 7.48 15.01
C ASN A 48 -10.68 6.67 14.01
N ILE A 49 -9.44 6.33 14.38
CA ILE A 49 -8.55 5.53 13.53
C ILE A 49 -8.93 4.05 13.54
N HIS A 50 -9.07 3.50 12.34
CA HIS A 50 -9.25 2.09 12.04
C HIS A 50 -8.03 1.62 11.25
N ILE A 51 -7.53 0.43 11.54
CA ILE A 51 -6.33 -0.14 10.92
C ILE A 51 -6.75 -1.36 10.11
N LYS A 52 -6.55 -1.29 8.79
CA LYS A 52 -6.81 -2.40 7.85
C LYS A 52 -5.54 -3.24 7.71
N LEU A 53 -5.61 -4.50 8.13
CA LEU A 53 -4.46 -5.39 8.28
C LEU A 53 -4.15 -6.19 6.99
N GLU A 54 -3.74 -5.51 5.91
CA GLU A 54 -3.34 -6.21 4.67
C GLU A 54 -2.02 -6.97 4.81
N ASN A 55 -1.21 -6.67 5.83
CA ASN A 55 -0.09 -7.50 6.25
C ASN A 55 -0.51 -8.92 6.69
N MET A 56 -1.78 -9.14 7.06
CA MET A 56 -2.33 -10.46 7.40
C MET A 56 -2.97 -11.20 6.22
N GLN A 57 -2.90 -10.64 5.02
CA GLN A 57 -3.34 -11.34 3.81
C GLN A 57 -2.47 -12.60 3.56
N ARG A 58 -2.96 -13.59 2.80
CA ARG A 58 -2.28 -14.90 2.66
C ARG A 58 -0.82 -14.86 2.24
N THR A 59 -0.42 -13.90 1.41
CA THR A 59 0.97 -13.70 0.96
C THR A 59 1.69 -12.60 1.75
N GLY A 60 1.17 -12.24 2.92
CA GLY A 60 1.67 -11.16 3.76
C GLY A 60 1.49 -9.76 3.18
N SER A 61 0.71 -9.56 2.11
CA SER A 61 0.38 -8.23 1.57
C SER A 61 -0.87 -8.23 0.69
N PHE A 62 -1.41 -7.04 0.40
CA PHE A 62 -2.62 -6.87 -0.42
C PHE A 62 -2.50 -7.39 -1.87
N LYS A 63 -1.29 -7.65 -2.36
CA LYS A 63 -0.99 -7.83 -3.79
C LYS A 63 -1.59 -9.09 -4.39
N ILE A 64 -1.87 -10.11 -3.56
CA ILE A 64 -2.61 -11.29 -3.99
C ILE A 64 -3.99 -10.93 -4.58
N ARG A 65 -4.60 -9.82 -4.16
CA ARG A 65 -5.89 -9.36 -4.70
C ARG A 65 -5.77 -9.03 -6.19
N GLY A 66 -4.75 -8.29 -6.57
CA GLY A 66 -4.49 -7.95 -7.98
C GLY A 66 -4.15 -9.19 -8.81
N VAL A 67 -3.32 -10.08 -8.26
CA VAL A 67 -2.95 -11.36 -8.90
C VAL A 67 -4.20 -12.23 -9.12
N ALA A 68 -5.04 -12.40 -8.10
CA ALA A 68 -6.28 -13.17 -8.19
C ALA A 68 -7.20 -12.64 -9.30
N ASN A 69 -7.40 -11.33 -9.37
CA ASN A 69 -8.20 -10.71 -10.42
C ASN A 69 -7.60 -10.91 -11.83
N GLN A 70 -6.27 -10.74 -11.98
CA GLN A 70 -5.60 -10.97 -13.26
C GLN A 70 -5.65 -12.43 -13.70
N PHE A 71 -5.45 -13.37 -12.77
CA PHE A 71 -5.48 -14.80 -13.06
C PHE A 71 -6.88 -15.29 -13.44
N ALA A 72 -7.94 -14.72 -12.87
CA ALA A 72 -9.31 -15.06 -13.24
C ALA A 72 -9.66 -14.60 -14.66
N LYS A 73 -9.09 -13.49 -15.13
CA LYS A 73 -9.35 -12.90 -16.45
C LYS A 73 -8.41 -13.42 -17.56
N ARG A 74 -7.54 -14.38 -17.25
CA ARG A 74 -6.55 -14.89 -18.21
C ARG A 74 -7.18 -15.83 -19.23
N LEU A 75 -6.61 -15.86 -20.44
CA LEU A 75 -6.92 -16.86 -21.44
C LEU A 75 -6.39 -18.24 -21.00
N LYS A 76 -7.17 -19.30 -21.22
CA LYS A 76 -6.75 -20.68 -20.92
C LYS A 76 -5.66 -21.12 -21.90
N GLY A 77 -4.67 -21.89 -21.42
CA GLY A 77 -3.69 -22.58 -22.27
C GLY A 77 -2.34 -21.88 -22.51
N GLY A 78 -1.92 -20.94 -21.65
CA GLY A 78 -0.62 -20.27 -21.76
C GLY A 78 0.24 -20.34 -20.48
N HIS A 79 1.55 -20.15 -20.64
CA HIS A 79 2.50 -19.96 -19.53
C HIS A 79 2.58 -18.48 -19.15
N PHE A 80 2.58 -18.18 -17.85
CA PHE A 80 2.78 -16.84 -17.34
C PHE A 80 4.15 -16.72 -16.69
N VAL A 81 4.91 -15.72 -17.13
CA VAL A 81 6.12 -15.28 -16.47
C VAL A 81 5.90 -13.83 -16.06
N THR A 82 6.11 -13.55 -14.78
CA THR A 82 6.12 -12.19 -14.25
C THR A 82 7.45 -11.97 -13.55
N MET A 83 8.02 -10.78 -13.70
CA MET A 83 9.23 -10.38 -13.00
C MET A 83 8.85 -9.35 -11.95
N SER A 84 9.23 -9.63 -10.71
CA SER A 84 8.98 -8.73 -9.59
C SER A 84 10.19 -8.74 -8.67
N ALA A 85 10.84 -7.60 -8.48
CA ALA A 85 11.95 -7.44 -7.54
C ALA A 85 11.49 -7.41 -6.06
N GLY A 86 10.35 -8.05 -5.76
CA GLY A 86 9.54 -7.89 -4.54
C GLY A 86 8.10 -7.46 -4.85
N ASN A 87 7.14 -7.91 -4.04
CA ASN A 87 5.72 -7.53 -3.97
C ASN A 87 5.13 -6.84 -5.26
N TYR A 88 5.11 -7.48 -6.44
CA TYR A 88 4.56 -6.95 -7.72
C TYR A 88 4.95 -5.50 -8.11
N GLY A 89 6.18 -5.35 -8.62
CA GLY A 89 6.91 -4.11 -8.95
C GLY A 89 6.31 -3.11 -9.94
N LYS A 90 4.98 -3.06 -10.11
CA LYS A 90 4.26 -2.03 -10.89
C LYS A 90 2.98 -1.50 -10.23
N SER A 91 2.62 -1.97 -9.03
CA SER A 91 1.25 -1.74 -8.53
C SER A 91 1.07 -0.66 -7.48
N PHE A 92 2.11 -0.17 -6.78
CA PHE A 92 1.90 0.88 -5.77
C PHE A 92 2.89 2.03 -5.91
N ALA A 93 2.42 3.02 -6.68
CA ALA A 93 3.00 4.34 -6.77
C ALA A 93 2.29 5.32 -5.82
N TYR A 94 1.13 4.99 -5.21
CA TYR A 94 0.32 5.95 -4.44
C TYR A 94 1.07 6.75 -3.34
N ALA A 95 2.10 6.17 -2.71
CA ALA A 95 2.91 6.82 -1.68
C ALA A 95 4.42 6.81 -1.98
N SER A 96 4.83 6.56 -3.22
CA SER A 96 6.25 6.62 -3.59
C SER A 96 6.71 8.06 -3.78
N CYS A 97 7.97 8.35 -3.43
CA CYS A 97 8.60 9.64 -3.75
C CYS A 97 8.53 9.96 -5.26
N THR A 98 8.63 8.93 -6.10
CA THR A 98 8.51 9.05 -7.55
C THR A 98 7.11 9.47 -8.00
N MET A 99 6.04 8.98 -7.34
CA MET A 99 4.68 9.42 -7.64
C MET A 99 4.41 10.81 -7.10
N TYR A 100 4.89 11.16 -5.90
CA TYR A 100 4.81 12.53 -5.40
C TYR A 100 5.39 13.50 -6.44
N LYS A 101 6.61 13.20 -6.93
CA LYS A 101 7.23 14.02 -7.98
C LYS A 101 6.42 14.02 -9.27
N SER A 102 5.89 12.86 -9.70
CA SER A 102 5.04 12.77 -10.90
C SER A 102 3.75 13.60 -10.76
N PHE A 103 3.15 13.59 -9.58
CA PHE A 103 1.92 14.31 -9.24
C PHE A 103 2.14 15.81 -9.28
N ILE A 104 3.23 16.31 -8.69
CA ILE A 104 3.62 17.72 -8.72
C ILE A 104 3.97 18.17 -10.15
N GLU A 105 4.73 17.37 -10.90
CA GLU A 105 5.15 17.71 -12.27
C GLU A 105 4.05 17.49 -13.33
N LYS A 106 2.90 16.93 -12.95
CA LYS A 106 1.78 16.61 -13.84
C LYS A 106 2.18 15.73 -15.04
N LYS A 107 3.17 14.87 -14.87
CA LYS A 107 3.56 13.83 -15.83
C LYS A 107 4.29 12.69 -15.12
N PRO A 108 4.32 11.46 -15.68
CA PRO A 108 5.18 10.40 -15.16
C PRO A 108 6.65 10.83 -15.22
N VAL A 109 7.35 10.73 -14.09
CA VAL A 109 8.79 11.04 -14.00
C VAL A 109 9.61 9.84 -13.54
N GLY A 110 10.86 9.82 -13.98
CA GLY A 110 11.89 8.92 -13.47
C GLY A 110 12.63 9.49 -12.26
N MET A 111 13.00 8.65 -11.31
CA MET A 111 13.82 9.01 -10.15
C MET A 111 14.69 7.81 -9.73
N ASP A 112 15.95 8.05 -9.40
CA ASP A 112 16.75 7.06 -8.66
C ASP A 112 16.42 7.24 -7.17
N ALA A 113 15.49 6.43 -6.68
CA ALA A 113 15.00 6.47 -5.32
C ALA A 113 15.61 5.34 -4.49
N LYS A 114 16.29 5.69 -3.39
CA LYS A 114 16.81 4.73 -2.41
C LYS A 114 16.14 5.00 -1.07
N SER A 115 15.53 3.96 -0.50
CA SER A 115 14.83 4.02 0.79
C SER A 115 14.76 2.62 1.39
N ILE A 116 14.68 2.53 2.71
CA ILE A 116 14.34 1.29 3.41
C ILE A 116 12.95 0.76 3.02
N ALA A 117 12.06 1.62 2.54
CA ALA A 117 10.78 1.24 1.96
C ALA A 117 10.91 0.98 0.45
N SER A 118 11.69 -0.05 0.09
CA SER A 118 11.96 -0.43 -1.30
C SER A 118 10.69 -0.67 -2.14
N GLY A 119 9.62 -1.18 -1.52
CA GLY A 119 8.31 -1.37 -2.14
C GLY A 119 7.58 -0.07 -2.51
N LEU A 120 8.06 1.07 -2.01
CA LEU A 120 7.62 2.44 -2.33
C LEU A 120 8.70 3.26 -3.06
N ALA A 121 9.77 2.63 -3.54
CA ALA A 121 10.84 3.29 -4.29
C ALA A 121 10.96 2.80 -5.75
N PRO A 122 9.86 2.62 -6.52
CA PRO A 122 9.99 2.29 -7.93
C PRO A 122 10.61 3.46 -8.70
N PRO A 123 11.42 3.19 -9.74
CA PRO A 123 12.12 4.23 -10.48
C PRO A 123 11.21 5.13 -11.31
N PHE A 124 9.95 4.74 -11.52
CA PHE A 124 8.92 5.53 -12.20
C PHE A 124 7.52 5.11 -11.74
N ALA A 125 6.54 6.01 -11.87
CA ALA A 125 5.14 5.67 -11.75
C ALA A 125 4.61 5.09 -13.07
N GLY A 126 3.78 4.05 -13.00
CA GLY A 126 3.07 3.55 -14.19
C GLY A 126 1.99 4.54 -14.65
N SER A 127 1.75 4.64 -15.96
CA SER A 127 0.82 5.62 -16.55
C SER A 127 -0.60 5.54 -15.97
N LEU A 128 -1.21 4.34 -15.95
CA LEU A 128 -2.56 4.17 -15.42
C LEU A 128 -2.66 4.48 -13.91
N PRO A 129 -1.80 3.96 -13.02
CA PRO A 129 -1.78 4.39 -11.61
C PRO A 129 -1.60 5.91 -11.45
N TYR A 130 -0.75 6.54 -12.28
CA TYR A 130 -0.54 7.98 -12.27
C TYR A 130 -1.81 8.75 -12.66
N GLU A 131 -2.48 8.37 -13.75
CA GLU A 131 -3.74 9.00 -14.18
C GLU A 131 -4.84 8.84 -13.12
N LEU A 132 -4.96 7.65 -12.53
CA LEU A 132 -5.92 7.41 -11.43
C LEU A 132 -5.59 8.29 -10.22
N CYS A 133 -4.31 8.47 -9.89
CA CYS A 133 -3.90 9.36 -8.80
C CYS A 133 -4.26 10.81 -9.11
N GLN A 134 -3.94 11.31 -10.30
CA GLN A 134 -4.33 12.67 -10.72
C GLN A 134 -5.84 12.93 -10.61
N LYS A 135 -6.66 11.90 -10.87
CA LYS A 135 -8.12 12.04 -10.89
C LYS A 135 -8.77 11.94 -9.51
N TYR A 136 -8.29 11.03 -8.64
CA TYR A 136 -9.01 10.65 -7.42
C TYR A 136 -8.26 10.92 -6.13
N VAL A 137 -6.99 11.33 -6.19
CA VAL A 137 -6.16 11.53 -4.99
C VAL A 137 -6.05 13.00 -4.69
N GLU A 138 -6.55 13.38 -3.51
CA GLU A 138 -6.55 14.78 -3.06
C GLU A 138 -5.14 15.28 -2.75
N ASN A 139 -4.31 14.45 -2.10
CA ASN A 139 -2.96 14.83 -1.70
C ASN A 139 -2.04 13.62 -1.54
N ILE A 140 -0.74 13.85 -1.71
CA ILE A 140 0.33 12.88 -1.46
C ILE A 140 1.29 13.48 -0.43
N VAL A 141 1.52 12.76 0.66
CA VAL A 141 2.39 13.20 1.74
C VAL A 141 3.62 12.30 1.82
N LEU A 142 4.77 12.90 2.13
CA LEU A 142 6.04 12.19 2.24
C LEU A 142 6.41 11.90 3.69
N VAL A 143 6.93 10.71 3.93
CA VAL A 143 7.56 10.30 5.18
C VAL A 143 9.03 9.99 4.95
N THR A 144 9.87 10.25 5.95
CA THR A 144 11.31 9.97 5.90
C THR A 144 11.60 8.52 6.32
N ASP A 145 12.77 8.00 5.97
CA ASP A 145 13.20 6.67 6.42
C ASP A 145 13.25 6.57 7.95
N GLU A 146 13.60 7.64 8.67
CA GLU A 146 13.59 7.65 10.14
C GLU A 146 12.18 7.57 10.72
N GLU A 147 11.21 8.26 10.10
CA GLU A 147 9.80 8.16 10.49
C GLU A 147 9.25 6.75 10.21
N ILE A 148 9.66 6.13 9.10
CA ILE A 148 9.31 4.74 8.77
C ILE A 148 9.92 3.77 9.79
N LYS A 149 11.19 3.95 10.19
CA LYS A 149 11.83 3.11 11.23
C LYS A 149 11.07 3.19 12.54
N SER A 150 10.76 4.40 13.00
CA SER A 150 10.01 4.62 14.23
C SER A 150 8.61 3.98 14.17
N ALA A 151 7.94 4.06 13.01
CA ALA A 151 6.66 3.42 12.77
C ALA A 151 6.73 1.89 12.82
N VAL A 152 7.75 1.27 12.20
CA VAL A 152 7.98 -0.18 12.26
C VAL A 152 8.16 -0.63 13.71
N SER A 153 9.05 0.01 14.47
CA SER A 153 9.29 -0.31 15.88
C SER A 153 8.02 -0.15 16.74
N THR A 154 7.26 0.92 16.52
CA THR A 154 6.01 1.17 17.25
C THR A 154 4.96 0.10 16.98
N LEU A 155 4.77 -0.29 15.72
CA LEU A 155 3.84 -1.36 15.35
C LEU A 155 4.29 -2.72 15.91
N TYR A 156 5.59 -3.00 15.87
CA TYR A 156 6.14 -4.23 16.43
C TYR A 156 5.90 -4.35 17.95
N LYS A 157 6.11 -3.27 18.71
CA LYS A 157 5.77 -3.18 20.14
C LYS A 157 4.30 -3.44 20.44
N ALA A 158 3.42 -3.11 19.51
CA ALA A 158 1.99 -3.38 19.59
C ALA A 158 1.59 -4.80 19.12
N GLY A 159 2.57 -5.65 18.79
CA GLY A 159 2.35 -7.02 18.31
C GLY A 159 2.01 -7.12 16.82
N LEU A 160 2.21 -6.05 16.04
CA LEU A 160 1.92 -6.00 14.61
C LEU A 160 3.23 -6.04 13.81
N VAL A 161 3.44 -7.14 13.08
CA VAL A 161 4.58 -7.28 12.17
C VAL A 161 4.22 -6.68 10.81
N VAL A 162 4.95 -5.63 10.41
CA VAL A 162 4.70 -4.85 9.19
C VAL A 162 6.04 -4.50 8.55
N GLU A 163 6.14 -4.65 7.23
CA GLU A 163 7.36 -4.28 6.48
C GLU A 163 7.47 -2.74 6.36
N PRO A 164 8.66 -2.15 6.11
CA PRO A 164 8.83 -0.69 6.07
C PRO A 164 7.86 0.01 5.12
N SER A 165 7.70 -0.52 3.90
CA SER A 165 6.74 -0.04 2.90
C SER A 165 5.28 -0.15 3.38
N GLY A 166 4.99 -1.16 4.20
CA GLY A 166 3.69 -1.41 4.82
C GLY A 166 3.29 -0.37 5.86
N THR A 167 4.26 0.35 6.44
CA THR A 167 4.04 1.29 7.56
C THR A 167 3.86 2.74 7.13
N ALA A 168 4.11 3.11 5.87
CA ALA A 168 4.16 4.52 5.45
C ALA A 168 2.92 5.35 5.81
N ALA A 169 1.72 4.78 5.67
CA ALA A 169 0.48 5.45 6.06
C ALA A 169 0.38 5.66 7.58
N PHE A 170 0.83 4.69 8.37
CA PHE A 170 0.90 4.81 9.83
C PHE A 170 1.96 5.83 10.25
N ALA A 171 3.13 5.84 9.61
CA ALA A 171 4.18 6.83 9.84
C ALA A 171 3.66 8.26 9.60
N ALA A 172 2.86 8.48 8.55
CA ALA A 172 2.27 9.79 8.27
C ALA A 172 1.30 10.25 9.37
N ILE A 173 0.49 9.33 9.92
CA ILE A 173 -0.42 9.62 11.04
C ILE A 173 0.34 9.89 12.33
N MET A 174 1.33 9.06 12.65
CA MET A 174 2.14 9.18 13.88
C MET A 174 2.94 10.49 13.92
N ASN A 175 3.32 11.02 12.76
CA ASN A 175 4.05 12.28 12.63
C ASN A 175 3.14 13.46 12.23
N GLU A 176 1.83 13.35 12.43
CA GLU A 176 0.84 14.43 12.23
C GLU A 176 0.87 15.07 10.83
N LYS A 177 1.26 14.30 9.81
CA LYS A 177 1.44 14.81 8.45
C LYS A 177 0.16 14.88 7.62
N ILE A 178 -0.94 14.29 8.11
CA ILE A 178 -2.22 14.33 7.42
C ILE A 178 -3.08 15.47 8.02
N PRO A 179 -3.36 16.54 7.26
CA PRO A 179 -4.15 17.65 7.77
C PRO A 179 -5.63 17.26 7.95
N ASP A 180 -6.32 18.01 8.79
CA ASP A 180 -7.79 17.98 8.92
C ASP A 180 -8.41 16.62 9.26
N ILE A 181 -7.72 15.75 10.01
CA ILE A 181 -8.27 14.44 10.40
C ILE A 181 -9.08 14.46 11.70
N ASN A 182 -8.90 15.48 12.55
CA ASN A 182 -9.53 15.56 13.87
C ASN A 182 -11.06 15.39 13.82
N GLY A 183 -11.58 14.51 14.68
CA GLY A 183 -13.01 14.17 14.73
C GLY A 183 -13.53 13.34 13.55
N LYS A 184 -12.68 12.96 12.58
CA LYS A 184 -13.07 12.15 11.43
C LYS A 184 -12.82 10.66 11.67
N ASN A 185 -13.49 9.83 10.87
CA ASN A 185 -13.18 8.41 10.75
C ASN A 185 -12.04 8.24 9.74
N VAL A 186 -10.92 7.67 10.18
CA VAL A 186 -9.71 7.49 9.36
C VAL A 186 -9.42 6.01 9.25
N VAL A 187 -9.13 5.52 8.03
CA VAL A 187 -8.65 4.16 7.81
C VAL A 187 -7.18 4.20 7.42
N VAL A 188 -6.33 3.57 8.22
CA VAL A 188 -4.90 3.37 7.96
C VAL A 188 -4.70 1.97 7.42
N ILE A 189 -4.06 1.84 6.26
CA ILE A 189 -3.81 0.54 5.63
C ILE A 189 -2.36 0.12 5.95
N LEU A 190 -2.21 -1.00 6.65
CA LEU A 190 -0.91 -1.66 6.81
C LEU A 190 -0.72 -2.62 5.65
N SER A 191 0.00 -2.18 4.62
CA SER A 191 -0.11 -2.78 3.28
C SER A 191 0.63 -4.12 3.11
N GLY A 192 1.64 -4.39 3.94
CA GLY A 192 2.43 -5.61 3.86
C GLY A 192 3.23 -5.90 5.13
N GLY A 193 3.56 -7.16 5.35
CA GLY A 193 4.32 -7.68 6.49
C GLY A 193 5.42 -8.65 6.09
N ASN A 194 5.88 -8.60 4.84
CA ASN A 194 6.92 -9.50 4.33
C ASN A 194 8.32 -9.00 4.75
N ILE A 195 8.55 -8.98 6.06
CA ILE A 195 9.83 -8.63 6.70
C ILE A 195 10.41 -9.85 7.42
N GLY A 196 11.69 -10.13 7.14
CA GLY A 196 12.42 -11.22 7.79
C GLY A 196 12.87 -10.85 9.21
N LYS A 197 13.17 -11.87 10.03
CA LYS A 197 13.69 -11.67 11.39
C LYS A 197 14.96 -10.81 11.42
N ASP A 198 15.91 -11.11 10.53
CA ASP A 198 17.20 -10.40 10.48
C ASP A 198 17.05 -8.94 10.01
N GLU A 199 16.09 -8.70 9.13
CA GLU A 199 15.75 -7.33 8.70
C GLU A 199 15.09 -6.57 9.84
N LEU A 200 14.19 -7.21 10.59
CA LEU A 200 13.50 -6.62 11.73
C LEU A 200 14.47 -6.24 12.86
N SER A 201 15.57 -6.99 13.06
CA SER A 201 16.61 -6.64 14.04
C SER A 201 17.38 -5.36 13.73
N ASN A 202 17.23 -4.77 12.54
CA ASN A 202 17.83 -3.48 12.20
C ASN A 202 16.98 -2.28 12.65
N PHE A 203 15.79 -2.52 13.21
CA PHE A 203 14.92 -1.46 13.72
C PHE A 203 15.14 -1.28 15.23
N PRO A 204 15.11 -0.03 15.73
CA PRO A 204 15.35 0.23 17.14
C PRO A 204 14.28 -0.42 18.02
N ASP A 205 14.69 -0.78 19.23
CA ASP A 205 13.83 -1.40 20.24
C ASP A 205 12.73 -0.50 20.78
#